data_AF-A0A0X3AS65-F1
#
_entry.id   AF-A0A0X3AS65-F1
#
_cell.length_a   1.000
_cell.length_b   1.000
_cell.length_c   1.000
_cell.angle_alpha   90.00
_cell.angle_beta   90.00
_cell.angle_gamma   90.00
#
_symmetry.space_group_name_H-M   'P 1'
#
loop_
_entity.id
_entity.type
_entity.pdbx_description
1 polymer ?
#
loop_
_entity_poly.entity_id
_entity_poly.type
_entity_poly.pdbx_seq_one_letter_code
_entity_poly.pdbx_strand_id
1 'polypeptide(L)'
;MKKKKIIVIIISIILLFLILDFWNEMSRKYYCLTEDKCITVWKRSDGYCYIIPGKYTSWFKPKDNYIKADNLDDGFGIYWFNNNPKEIIVDSYNYSIVNNNKDNIQMLEYNKNPKYFENLLYDADGLGDLYLKGTVSKLLIDIKDGYAFTNDGRKL
;
A
#
# COMPACT_ATOMS: atom_id res chain seq x y z
N MET A 1 -17.13 -49.92 0.38
CA MET A 1 -15.74 -49.41 0.41
C MET A 1 -15.46 -48.24 -0.57
N LYS A 2 -15.98 -48.28 -1.82
CA LYS A 2 -15.75 -47.21 -2.83
C LYS A 2 -16.31 -45.82 -2.44
N LYS A 3 -17.51 -45.74 -1.86
CA LYS A 3 -18.13 -44.46 -1.46
C LYS A 3 -17.35 -43.68 -0.39
N LYS A 4 -16.75 -44.38 0.61
CA LYS A 4 -15.91 -43.75 1.64
C LYS A 4 -14.63 -43.15 1.04
N LYS A 5 -14.01 -43.82 0.06
CA LYS A 5 -12.83 -43.30 -0.67
C LYS A 5 -13.17 -42.03 -1.47
N ILE A 6 -14.34 -42.01 -2.12
CA ILE A 6 -14.81 -40.82 -2.87
C ILE A 6 -15.03 -39.63 -1.93
N ILE A 7 -15.66 -39.82 -0.78
CA ILE A 7 -15.87 -38.75 0.21
C ILE A 7 -14.54 -38.18 0.70
N VAL A 8 -13.57 -39.04 1.02
CA VAL A 8 -12.23 -38.61 1.44
C VAL A 8 -11.55 -37.79 0.35
N ILE A 9 -11.62 -38.21 -0.92
CA ILE A 9 -11.05 -37.46 -2.04
C ILE A 9 -11.70 -36.08 -2.19
N ILE A 10 -13.03 -35.99 -2.09
CA ILE A 10 -13.76 -34.71 -2.18
C ILE A 10 -13.32 -33.77 -1.04
N ILE A 11 -13.23 -34.28 0.20
CA ILE A 11 -12.77 -33.49 1.35
C ILE A 11 -11.33 -32.99 1.12
N SER A 12 -10.44 -33.85 0.62
CA SER A 12 -9.06 -33.45 0.32
C SER A 12 -8.98 -32.36 -0.75
N ILE A 13 -9.83 -32.41 -1.78
CA ILE A 13 -9.90 -31.37 -2.82
C ILE A 13 -10.40 -30.05 -2.23
N ILE A 14 -11.46 -30.07 -1.42
CA ILE A 14 -11.98 -28.87 -0.75
C ILE A 14 -10.91 -28.27 0.15
N LEU A 15 -10.22 -29.09 0.94
CA LEU A 15 -9.13 -28.62 1.82
C LEU A 15 -7.99 -27.99 1.01
N LEU A 16 -7.64 -28.56 -0.13
CA LEU A 16 -6.61 -28.01 -1.02
C LEU A 16 -7.00 -26.61 -1.54
N PHE A 17 -8.25 -26.44 -1.99
CA PHE A 17 -8.74 -25.12 -2.42
C PHE A 17 -8.71 -24.09 -1.28
N LEU A 18 -9.14 -24.47 -0.07
CA LEU A 18 -9.08 -23.58 1.10
C LEU A 18 -7.65 -23.15 1.46
N ILE A 19 -6.66 -24.06 1.32
CA ILE A 19 -5.25 -23.74 1.57
C ILE A 19 -4.72 -22.75 0.53
N LEU A 20 -5.06 -22.95 -0.75
CA LEU A 20 -4.62 -22.07 -1.83
C LEU A 20 -5.21 -20.66 -1.69
N ASP A 21 -6.50 -20.55 -1.36
CA ASP A 21 -7.16 -19.27 -1.11
C ASP A 21 -6.51 -18.55 0.09
N PHE A 22 -6.24 -19.29 1.17
CA PHE A 22 -5.58 -18.74 2.35
C PHE A 22 -4.16 -18.23 2.05
N TRP A 23 -3.39 -18.95 1.21
CA TRP A 23 -2.06 -18.52 0.78
C TRP A 23 -2.10 -17.22 -0.02
N ASN A 24 -3.04 -17.10 -0.96
CA ASN A 24 -3.21 -15.87 -1.74
C ASN A 24 -3.56 -14.68 -0.82
N GLU A 25 -4.43 -14.90 0.15
CA GLU A 25 -4.82 -13.88 1.13
C GLU A 25 -3.70 -13.55 2.13
N MET A 26 -2.66 -14.38 2.26
CA MET A 26 -1.47 -14.06 3.06
C MET A 26 -0.37 -13.35 2.26
N SER A 27 -0.47 -13.29 0.94
CA SER A 27 0.56 -12.64 0.12
C SER A 27 0.61 -11.14 0.38
N ARG A 28 1.82 -10.64 0.64
CA ARG A 28 2.10 -9.23 0.91
C ARG A 28 3.28 -8.81 0.06
N LYS A 29 3.20 -7.61 -0.53
CA LYS A 29 4.33 -6.99 -1.22
C LYS A 29 4.89 -5.88 -0.35
N TYR A 30 6.20 -5.77 -0.31
CA TYR A 30 6.93 -4.75 0.45
C TYR A 30 7.69 -3.88 -0.52
N TYR A 31 7.44 -2.58 -0.48
CA TYR A 31 8.13 -1.59 -1.31
C TYR A 31 8.89 -0.65 -0.38
N CYS A 32 10.21 -0.59 -0.51
CA CYS A 32 11.07 0.17 0.39
C CYS A 32 12.00 1.08 -0.41
N LEU A 33 11.99 2.37 -0.08
CA LEU A 33 13.03 3.31 -0.53
C LEU A 33 14.27 3.18 0.36
N THR A 34 14.03 3.07 1.67
CA THR A 34 14.99 2.83 2.76
C THR A 34 14.28 1.99 3.83
N GLU A 35 14.97 1.54 4.88
CA GLU A 35 14.35 0.70 5.93
C GLU A 35 13.21 1.40 6.68
N ASP A 36 13.32 2.71 6.88
CA ASP A 36 12.33 3.57 7.54
C ASP A 36 11.23 4.07 6.59
N LYS A 37 11.40 3.91 5.28
CA LYS A 37 10.44 4.30 4.23
C LYS A 37 10.00 3.08 3.43
N CYS A 38 9.32 2.19 4.15
CA CYS A 38 8.71 1.00 3.59
C CYS A 38 7.19 1.13 3.62
N ILE A 39 6.53 0.51 2.64
CA ILE A 39 5.10 0.28 2.60
C ILE A 39 4.85 -1.20 2.37
N THR A 40 3.89 -1.75 3.10
CA THR A 40 3.31 -3.06 2.82
C THR A 40 2.02 -2.87 2.05
N VAL A 41 1.90 -3.56 0.92
CA VAL A 41 0.63 -3.70 0.18
C VAL A 41 0.11 -5.11 0.38
N TRP A 42 -1.07 -5.19 0.96
CA TRP A 42 -1.74 -6.44 1.28
C TRP A 42 -3.09 -6.51 0.55
N LYS A 43 -3.09 -7.13 -0.62
CA LYS A 43 -4.31 -7.38 -1.40
C LYS A 43 -5.21 -8.38 -0.69
N ARG A 44 -6.51 -8.14 -0.78
CA ARG A 44 -7.56 -9.00 -0.22
C ARG A 44 -8.46 -9.51 -1.33
N SER A 45 -9.10 -10.64 -1.08
CA SER A 45 -10.07 -11.27 -2.00
C SER A 45 -11.39 -10.49 -2.11
N ASP A 46 -11.65 -9.54 -1.21
CA ASP A 46 -12.87 -8.72 -1.18
C ASP A 46 -12.83 -7.50 -2.12
N GLY A 47 -11.84 -7.43 -3.02
CA GLY A 47 -11.68 -6.33 -3.98
C GLY A 47 -10.88 -5.13 -3.44
N TYR A 48 -10.48 -5.15 -2.17
CA TYR A 48 -9.68 -4.08 -1.57
C TYR A 48 -8.25 -4.52 -1.25
N CYS A 49 -7.39 -3.55 -1.02
CA CYS A 49 -6.08 -3.76 -0.42
C CYS A 49 -5.91 -2.91 0.83
N TYR A 50 -5.03 -3.38 1.71
CA TYR A 50 -4.51 -2.59 2.81
C TYR A 50 -3.10 -2.12 2.47
N ILE A 51 -2.89 -0.82 2.56
CA ILE A 51 -1.59 -0.16 2.42
C ILE A 51 -1.17 0.26 3.83
N ILE A 52 -0.06 -0.28 4.29
CA ILE A 52 0.35 -0.21 5.70
C ILE A 52 1.80 0.32 5.74
N PRO A 53 2.08 1.40 6.50
CA PRO A 53 3.45 1.86 6.70
C PRO A 53 4.33 0.82 7.39
N GLY A 54 5.57 0.71 6.93
CA GLY A 54 6.54 -0.27 7.38
C GLY A 54 6.34 -1.67 6.76
N LYS A 55 7.12 -2.64 7.26
CA LYS A 55 6.98 -4.06 6.92
C LYS A 55 6.01 -4.73 7.88
N TYR A 56 4.75 -4.88 7.46
CA TYR A 56 3.70 -5.52 8.23
C TYR A 56 3.72 -7.05 8.04
N THR A 57 3.92 -7.78 9.13
CA THR A 57 4.08 -9.25 9.12
C THR A 57 2.98 -9.98 9.90
N SER A 58 2.12 -9.25 10.62
CA SER A 58 1.03 -9.84 11.38
C SER A 58 0.02 -10.54 10.47
N TRP A 59 -0.47 -11.70 10.91
CA TRP A 59 -1.48 -12.49 10.21
C TRP A 59 -2.87 -11.88 10.25
N PHE A 60 -3.13 -10.97 11.20
CA PHE A 60 -4.42 -10.32 11.35
C PHE A 60 -4.46 -9.01 10.57
N LYS A 61 -5.68 -8.58 10.21
CA LYS A 61 -5.92 -7.25 9.64
C LYS A 61 -5.36 -6.17 10.57
N PRO A 62 -4.71 -5.10 10.05
CA PRO A 62 -4.34 -3.95 10.86
C PRO A 62 -5.60 -3.33 11.49
N LYS A 63 -5.54 -3.07 12.80
CA LYS A 63 -6.64 -2.39 13.51
C LYS A 63 -6.60 -0.88 13.29
N ASP A 64 -5.42 -0.35 13.01
CA ASP A 64 -5.16 1.08 12.92
C ASP A 64 -3.93 1.36 12.03
N ASN A 65 -3.74 2.63 11.66
CA ASN A 65 -2.64 3.13 10.86
C ASN A 65 -2.46 2.39 9.53
N TYR A 66 -3.57 2.26 8.80
CA TYR A 66 -3.57 1.70 7.45
C TYR A 66 -4.48 2.51 6.54
N ILE A 67 -4.26 2.33 5.24
CA ILE A 67 -5.09 2.90 4.20
C ILE A 67 -5.79 1.72 3.51
N LYS A 68 -7.10 1.82 3.33
CA LYS A 68 -7.88 0.88 2.53
C LYS A 68 -8.10 1.49 1.15
N ALA A 69 -7.62 0.83 0.11
CA ALA A 69 -7.77 1.27 -1.28
C ALA A 69 -8.33 0.13 -2.15
N ASP A 70 -8.75 0.44 -3.37
CA ASP A 70 -9.18 -0.57 -4.36
C ASP A 70 -7.96 -1.39 -4.85
N ASN A 71 -8.17 -2.67 -5.17
CA ASN A 71 -7.13 -3.53 -5.74
C ASN A 71 -6.72 -3.15 -7.17
N LEU A 72 -7.53 -2.34 -7.85
CA LEU A 72 -7.35 -1.95 -9.26
C LEU A 72 -6.71 -0.57 -9.44
N ASP A 73 -6.32 0.10 -8.36
CA ASP A 73 -5.65 1.40 -8.43
C ASP A 73 -4.25 1.26 -9.06
N ASP A 74 -3.98 2.04 -10.11
CA ASP A 74 -2.74 2.06 -10.89
C ASP A 74 -1.91 3.34 -10.65
N GLY A 75 -2.26 4.15 -9.64
CA GLY A 75 -1.64 5.45 -9.40
C GLY A 75 -1.56 5.87 -7.93
N PHE A 76 -1.27 4.93 -7.02
CA PHE A 76 -1.29 5.22 -5.59
C PHE A 76 0.03 5.85 -5.09
N GLY A 77 0.03 7.16 -4.87
CA GLY A 77 1.19 7.92 -4.41
C GLY A 77 1.32 7.97 -2.89
N ILE A 78 2.52 7.68 -2.38
CA ILE A 78 2.95 7.99 -1.01
C ILE A 78 4.16 8.92 -1.05
N TYR A 79 4.12 9.96 -0.22
CA TYR A 79 5.22 10.90 -0.03
C TYR A 79 5.68 10.91 1.43
N TRP A 80 7.00 11.01 1.63
CA TRP A 80 7.64 11.23 2.94
C TRP A 80 8.50 12.48 2.91
N PHE A 81 8.53 13.20 4.04
CA PHE A 81 9.57 14.19 4.28
C PHE A 81 10.82 13.52 4.84
N ASN A 82 11.98 13.78 4.25
CA ASN A 82 13.25 13.15 4.64
C ASN A 82 13.63 13.44 6.10
N ASN A 83 13.19 14.58 6.64
CA ASN A 83 13.41 15.00 8.02
C ASN A 83 12.28 14.59 8.98
N ASN A 84 11.16 14.04 8.49
CA ASN A 84 10.05 13.56 9.32
C ASN A 84 9.40 12.31 8.70
N PRO A 85 10.00 11.11 8.86
CA PRO A 85 9.47 9.88 8.28
C PRO A 85 8.17 9.38 8.95
N LYS A 86 7.77 9.99 10.08
CA LYS A 86 6.51 9.68 10.78
C LYS A 86 5.32 10.43 10.20
N GLU A 87 5.51 11.28 9.21
CA GLU A 87 4.42 11.91 8.48
C GLU A 87 4.47 11.46 7.01
N ILE A 88 3.33 10.99 6.51
CA ILE A 88 3.17 10.62 5.11
C ILE A 88 1.99 11.34 4.48
N ILE A 89 2.14 11.67 3.20
CA ILE A 89 1.06 12.22 2.38
C ILE A 89 0.62 11.15 1.40
N VAL A 90 -0.69 10.98 1.28
CA VAL A 90 -1.36 9.96 0.47
C VAL A 90 -2.09 10.62 -0.68
N ASP A 91 -1.83 10.17 -1.90
CA ASP A 91 -2.34 10.74 -3.14
C ASP A 91 -2.90 9.62 -4.04
N SER A 92 -4.22 9.55 -4.13
CA SER A 92 -4.98 8.56 -4.91
C SER A 92 -6.44 9.03 -4.98
N TYR A 93 -7.28 8.42 -5.81
CA TYR A 93 -8.69 8.80 -5.95
C TYR A 93 -9.63 8.03 -5.01
N ASN A 94 -9.40 6.73 -4.79
CA ASN A 94 -10.38 5.83 -4.17
C ASN A 94 -9.79 5.11 -2.96
N TYR A 95 -9.67 5.83 -1.85
CA TYR A 95 -9.14 5.27 -0.61
C TYR A 95 -9.82 5.84 0.64
N SER A 96 -9.59 5.16 1.77
CA SER A 96 -9.97 5.63 3.10
C SER A 96 -8.84 5.37 4.09
N ILE A 97 -8.55 6.37 4.92
CA ILE A 97 -7.51 6.26 5.96
C ILE A 97 -8.16 5.83 7.27
N VAL A 98 -7.59 4.81 7.91
CA VAL A 98 -7.89 4.45 9.29
C VAL A 98 -6.65 4.74 10.12
N ASN A 99 -6.64 5.91 10.77
CA ASN A 99 -5.53 6.43 11.55
C ASN A 99 -6.06 7.12 12.82
N ASN A 100 -6.30 6.30 13.84
CA ASN A 100 -6.77 6.72 15.15
C ASN A 100 -5.57 7.13 16.04
N ASN A 101 -4.42 6.48 15.88
CA ASN A 101 -3.19 6.77 16.63
C ASN A 101 -2.13 7.47 15.76
N LYS A 102 -2.20 8.80 15.76
CA LYS A 102 -1.31 9.70 15.03
C LYS A 102 0.10 9.81 15.61
N ASP A 103 0.32 9.37 16.85
CA ASP A 103 1.64 9.44 17.50
C ASP A 103 2.64 8.45 16.88
N ASN A 104 2.14 7.39 16.26
CA ASN A 104 2.93 6.41 15.53
C ASN A 104 3.29 6.92 14.13
N ILE A 105 2.27 7.22 13.33
CA ILE A 105 2.43 7.78 12.00
C ILE A 105 1.23 8.67 11.67
N GLN A 106 1.51 9.86 11.20
CA GLN A 106 0.52 10.80 10.71
C GLN A 106 0.33 10.60 9.22
N MET A 107 -0.92 10.37 8.80
CA MET A 107 -1.27 10.24 7.38
C MET A 107 -2.14 11.42 6.97
N LEU A 108 -1.70 12.12 5.94
CA LEU A 108 -2.37 13.30 5.39
C LEU A 108 -2.90 12.98 3.99
N GLU A 109 -4.10 13.46 3.68
CA GLU A 109 -4.73 13.24 2.38
C GLU A 109 -4.41 14.40 1.44
N TYR A 110 -3.70 14.13 0.35
CA TYR A 110 -3.33 15.15 -0.65
C TYR A 110 -4.56 15.91 -1.16
N ASN A 111 -5.61 15.17 -1.52
CA ASN A 111 -6.84 15.71 -2.12
C ASN A 111 -7.63 16.66 -1.21
N LYS A 112 -7.38 16.67 0.10
CA LYS A 112 -8.02 17.63 1.00
C LYS A 112 -7.50 19.05 0.83
N ASN A 113 -6.25 19.22 0.40
CA ASN A 113 -5.67 20.54 0.14
C ASN A 113 -4.54 20.46 -0.90
N PRO A 114 -4.86 20.20 -2.17
CA PRO A 114 -3.87 19.91 -3.20
C PRO A 114 -2.88 21.06 -3.39
N LYS A 115 -3.35 22.32 -3.40
CA LYS A 115 -2.46 23.50 -3.56
C LYS A 115 -1.44 23.63 -2.43
N TYR A 116 -1.83 23.33 -1.19
CA TYR A 116 -0.91 23.35 -0.06
C TYR A 116 0.18 22.28 -0.22
N PHE A 117 -0.22 21.05 -0.56
CA PHE A 117 0.72 19.95 -0.72
C PHE A 117 1.59 20.10 -1.96
N GLU A 118 1.07 20.67 -3.05
CA GLU A 118 1.85 20.97 -4.25
C GLU A 118 3.03 21.88 -3.91
N ASN A 119 2.77 23.00 -3.23
CA ASN A 119 3.80 23.93 -2.75
C ASN A 119 4.77 23.31 -1.74
N LEU A 120 4.30 22.32 -0.97
CA LEU A 120 5.09 21.65 0.06
C LEU A 120 6.00 20.57 -0.55
N LEU A 121 5.52 19.84 -1.56
CA LEU A 121 6.15 18.67 -2.15
C LEU A 121 7.01 18.99 -3.38
N TYR A 122 6.69 20.06 -4.10
CA TYR A 122 7.33 20.40 -5.38
C TYR A 122 7.95 21.80 -5.37
N ASP A 123 9.05 21.96 -6.10
CA ASP A 123 9.62 23.25 -6.49
C ASP A 123 9.28 23.51 -7.96
N ALA A 124 9.07 24.78 -8.32
CA ALA A 124 8.95 25.20 -9.70
C ALA A 124 10.36 25.50 -10.27
N ASP A 125 10.62 25.06 -11.49
CA ASP A 125 11.88 25.37 -12.19
C ASP A 125 11.96 26.79 -12.78
N GLY A 126 10.90 27.59 -12.62
CA GLY A 126 10.76 28.92 -13.20
C GLY A 126 10.26 28.92 -14.65
N LEU A 127 10.12 27.76 -15.30
CA LEU A 127 9.47 27.58 -16.60
C LEU A 127 8.02 27.08 -16.47
N GLY A 128 7.64 26.68 -15.26
CA GLY A 128 6.28 26.23 -14.91
C GLY A 128 6.19 24.73 -14.67
N ASP A 129 7.28 24.00 -14.87
CA ASP A 129 7.36 22.58 -14.55
C ASP A 129 7.63 22.38 -13.06
N LEU A 130 6.96 21.38 -12.49
CA LEU A 130 7.07 21.03 -11.07
C LEU A 130 7.99 19.83 -10.89
N TYR A 131 8.95 19.97 -9.98
CA TYR A 131 9.92 18.94 -9.63
C TYR A 131 9.82 18.61 -8.15
N LEU A 132 9.88 17.33 -7.81
CA LEU A 132 9.82 16.91 -6.42
C LEU A 132 11.01 17.50 -5.66
N LYS A 133 10.75 18.14 -4.51
CA LYS A 133 11.83 18.70 -3.68
C LYS A 133 12.80 17.62 -3.25
N GLY A 134 14.10 17.93 -3.22
CA GLY A 134 15.13 16.98 -2.77
C GLY A 134 14.97 16.51 -1.31
N THR A 135 14.16 17.21 -0.52
CA THR A 135 13.79 16.85 0.86
C THR A 135 12.61 15.88 0.94
N VAL A 136 12.04 15.49 -0.20
CA VAL A 136 10.85 14.65 -0.28
C VAL A 136 11.19 13.35 -1.01
N SER A 137 10.69 12.24 -0.50
CA SER A 137 10.73 10.94 -1.16
C SER A 137 9.34 10.57 -1.64
N LYS A 138 9.23 10.06 -2.88
CA LYS A 138 7.97 9.58 -3.46
C LYS A 138 8.07 8.09 -3.79
N LEU A 139 6.98 7.38 -3.51
CA LEU A 139 6.73 6.03 -3.99
C LEU A 139 5.38 6.04 -4.72
N LEU A 140 5.38 5.66 -6.00
CA LEU A 140 4.18 5.46 -6.79
C LEU A 140 3.88 3.97 -6.88
N ILE A 141 2.76 3.53 -6.35
CA ILE A 141 2.40 2.11 -6.27
C ILE A 141 1.33 1.82 -7.32
N ASP A 142 1.62 0.87 -8.20
CA ASP A 142 0.62 0.23 -9.04
C ASP A 142 0.10 -0.98 -8.27
N ILE A 143 -1.08 -0.81 -7.66
CA ILE A 143 -1.69 -1.87 -6.86
C ILE A 143 -2.11 -2.98 -7.80
N LYS A 144 -2.78 -2.67 -8.90
CA LYS A 144 -3.31 -3.63 -9.87
C LYS A 144 -2.26 -4.66 -10.31
N ASP A 145 -1.12 -4.21 -10.80
CA ASP A 145 -0.06 -5.07 -11.31
C ASP A 145 0.93 -5.47 -10.20
N GLY A 146 0.90 -4.75 -9.07
CA GLY A 146 1.68 -5.06 -7.89
C GLY A 146 3.18 -4.82 -8.10
N TYR A 147 3.51 -3.61 -8.51
CA TYR A 147 4.87 -3.09 -8.47
C TYR A 147 4.83 -1.65 -7.96
N ALA A 148 5.99 -1.06 -7.70
CA ALA A 148 6.09 0.36 -7.39
C ALA A 148 7.22 1.03 -8.16
N PHE A 149 7.15 2.35 -8.30
CA PHE A 149 8.19 3.19 -8.85
C PHE A 149 8.65 4.19 -7.80
N THR A 150 9.97 4.35 -7.71
CA THR A 150 10.61 5.40 -6.91
C THR A 150 10.59 6.73 -7.66
N ASN A 151 10.89 7.83 -6.97
CA ASN A 151 11.00 9.16 -7.59
C ASN A 151 11.99 9.22 -8.77
N ASP A 152 13.09 8.45 -8.71
CA ASP A 152 14.09 8.36 -9.77
C ASP A 152 13.73 7.34 -10.88
N GLY A 153 12.51 6.80 -10.86
CA GLY A 153 11.98 5.91 -11.89
C GLY A 153 12.40 4.44 -11.78
N ARG A 154 13.08 4.04 -10.69
CA ARG A 154 13.43 2.63 -10.46
C ARG A 154 12.17 1.85 -10.08
N LYS A 155 12.01 0.68 -10.69
CA LYS A 155 10.91 -0.26 -10.38
C LYS A 155 11.26 -1.13 -9.17
N LEU A 156 10.30 -1.34 -8.28
CA LEU A 156 10.34 -2.19 -7.09
C LEU A 156 9.27 -3.29 -7.16
#